data_AF-A0A6V6ZDV0-F1
#
_entry.id   AF-A0A6V6ZDV0-F1
#
_cell.length_a   1.000
_cell.length_b   1.000
_cell.length_c   1.000
_cell.angle_alpha   90.00
_cell.angle_beta   90.00
_cell.angle_gamma   90.00
#
_symmetry.space_group_name_H-M   'P 1'
#
loop_
_entity.id
_entity.type
_entity.pdbx_description
1 polymer ?
#
loop_
_entity_poly.entity_id
_entity_poly.type
_entity_poly.pdbx_seq_one_letter_code
_entity_poly.pdbx_strand_id
1 'polypeptide(L)'
;MKQYIFWIVPFIIFIIYKKKYVKKAEAEIQKFNILKDMETKQTQQLEFLKVNVFNGLKNLNQGFDAEEIYYFSESDFEIVLDRVEKIGIGILGIEPWLNEKFYNVKSFDDYSNDCKDPKWYRKAFTEFKEDGEKNLLYAASYQV
;
A
#
# COMPACT_ATOMS: atom_id res chain seq x y z
N MET A 1 -16.16 44.75 -44.89
CA MET A 1 -16.49 43.40 -44.37
C MET A 1 -15.33 42.40 -44.39
N LYS A 2 -14.33 42.47 -45.30
CA LYS A 2 -13.24 41.47 -45.37
C LYS A 2 -12.11 41.59 -44.32
N GLN A 3 -11.95 42.75 -43.65
CA GLN A 3 -10.85 42.98 -42.69
C GLN A 3 -11.08 42.33 -41.32
N TYR A 4 -12.33 42.05 -40.93
CA TYR A 4 -12.68 41.42 -39.65
C TYR A 4 -12.42 39.90 -39.62
N ILE A 5 -12.50 39.23 -40.78
CA ILE A 5 -12.28 37.78 -40.90
C ILE A 5 -10.83 37.40 -40.54
N PHE A 6 -9.87 38.31 -40.79
CA PHE A 6 -8.44 38.07 -40.56
C PHE A 6 -8.06 38.01 -39.07
N TRP A 7 -8.82 38.65 -38.18
CA TRP A 7 -8.57 38.64 -36.73
C TRP A 7 -9.36 37.57 -35.97
N ILE A 8 -10.48 37.09 -36.54
CA ILE A 8 -11.34 36.09 -35.91
C ILE A 8 -10.67 34.71 -35.86
N VAL A 9 -10.01 34.29 -36.95
CA VAL A 9 -9.32 32.99 -37.02
C VAL A 9 -8.20 32.84 -35.97
N PRO A 10 -7.23 33.77 -35.84
CA PRO A 10 -6.19 33.66 -34.82
C PRO A 10 -6.76 33.77 -33.40
N PHE A 11 -7.83 34.54 -33.19
CA PHE A 11 -8.51 34.61 -31.88
C PHE A 11 -9.17 33.29 -31.49
N ILE A 12 -9.85 32.62 -32.43
CA ILE A 12 -10.42 31.28 -32.21
C ILE A 12 -9.32 30.26 -31.91
N ILE A 13 -8.22 30.27 -32.67
CA ILE A 13 -7.05 29.40 -32.43
C ILE A 13 -6.48 29.65 -31.03
N PHE A 14 -6.32 30.91 -30.63
CA PHE A 14 -5.84 31.29 -29.29
C PHE A 14 -6.77 30.79 -28.18
N ILE A 15 -8.10 30.91 -28.34
CA ILE A 15 -9.07 30.35 -27.39
C ILE A 15 -8.95 28.83 -27.30
N ILE A 16 -8.88 28.14 -28.43
CA ILE A 16 -8.74 26.67 -28.47
C ILE A 16 -7.44 26.25 -27.77
N TYR A 17 -6.35 26.93 -28.08
CA TYR A 17 -5.05 26.72 -27.45
C TYR A 17 -5.16 26.92 -25.94
N LYS A 18 -5.64 28.09 -25.48
CA LYS A 18 -5.84 28.37 -24.04
C LYS A 18 -6.69 27.30 -23.35
N LYS A 19 -7.81 26.88 -23.96
CA LYS A 19 -8.67 25.81 -23.42
C LYS A 19 -7.92 24.48 -23.29
N LYS A 20 -7.08 24.11 -24.26
CA LYS A 20 -6.25 22.89 -24.19
C LYS A 20 -5.26 22.93 -23.04
N TYR A 21 -4.56 24.06 -22.84
CA TYR A 21 -3.60 24.20 -21.74
C TYR A 21 -4.27 24.22 -20.37
N VAL A 22 -5.43 24.88 -20.25
CA VAL A 22 -6.23 24.86 -19.01
C VAL A 22 -6.64 23.43 -18.66
N LYS A 23 -7.22 22.67 -19.61
CA LYS A 23 -7.60 21.27 -19.36
C LYS A 23 -6.42 20.39 -18.96
N LYS A 24 -5.25 20.60 -19.56
CA LYS A 24 -4.03 19.87 -19.20
C LYS A 24 -3.61 20.20 -17.76
N ALA A 25 -3.59 21.48 -17.40
CA ALA A 25 -3.26 21.92 -16.05
C ALA A 25 -4.26 21.38 -15.01
N GLU A 26 -5.56 21.39 -15.32
CA GLU A 26 -6.61 20.80 -14.47
C GLU A 26 -6.37 19.30 -14.21
N ALA A 27 -6.02 18.55 -15.25
CA ALA A 27 -5.71 17.12 -15.12
C ALA A 27 -4.44 16.86 -14.29
N GLU A 28 -3.41 17.69 -14.45
CA GLU A 28 -2.19 17.61 -13.64
C GLU A 28 -2.45 17.93 -12.17
N ILE A 29 -3.24 18.97 -11.89
CA ILE A 29 -3.67 19.33 -10.54
C ILE A 29 -4.50 18.20 -9.91
N GLN A 30 -5.44 17.63 -10.67
CA GLN A 30 -6.25 16.51 -10.20
C GLN A 30 -5.37 15.30 -9.85
N LYS A 31 -4.41 14.95 -10.71
CA LYS A 31 -3.46 13.86 -10.46
C LYS A 31 -2.62 14.13 -9.21
N PHE A 32 -2.13 15.34 -9.04
CA PHE A 32 -1.37 15.73 -7.85
C PHE A 32 -2.19 15.57 -6.55
N ASN A 33 -3.45 16.02 -6.56
CA ASN A 33 -4.31 15.89 -5.40
C ASN A 33 -4.60 14.44 -5.04
N ILE A 34 -4.82 13.57 -6.05
CA ILE A 34 -5.02 12.12 -5.84
C ILE A 34 -3.76 11.49 -5.23
N LEU A 35 -2.57 11.81 -5.74
CA LEU A 35 -1.31 11.30 -5.20
C LEU A 35 -1.08 11.72 -3.75
N LYS A 36 -1.34 12.99 -3.45
CA LYS A 36 -1.22 13.54 -2.09
C LYS A 36 -2.20 12.87 -1.12
N ASP A 37 -3.42 12.59 -1.56
CA ASP A 37 -4.42 11.88 -0.74
C ASP A 37 -4.01 10.43 -0.48
N MET A 38 -3.50 9.73 -1.50
CA MET A 38 -2.99 8.35 -1.35
C MET A 38 -1.78 8.29 -0.39
N GLU A 39 -0.82 9.21 -0.52
CA GLU A 39 0.32 9.33 0.39
C GLU A 39 -0.15 9.58 1.83
N THR A 40 -1.07 10.52 2.02
CA THR A 40 -1.65 10.84 3.34
C THR A 40 -2.31 9.62 3.95
N LYS A 41 -3.10 8.87 3.16
CA LYS A 41 -3.77 7.64 3.62
C LYS A 41 -2.76 6.56 4.02
N GLN A 42 -1.69 6.38 3.23
CA GLN A 42 -0.65 5.40 3.53
C GLN A 42 0.11 5.77 4.81
N THR A 43 0.44 7.06 5.02
CA THR A 43 1.04 7.54 6.26
C THR A 43 0.12 7.29 7.46
N GLN A 44 -1.18 7.61 7.35
CA GLN A 44 -2.14 7.39 8.43
C GLN A 44 -2.27 5.90 8.78
N GLN A 45 -2.32 5.03 7.77
CA GLN A 45 -2.35 3.58 7.97
C GLN A 45 -1.08 3.09 8.68
N LEU A 46 0.10 3.53 8.26
CA LEU A 46 1.37 3.15 8.89
C LEU A 46 1.43 3.62 10.35
N GLU A 47 1.03 4.85 10.64
CA GLU A 47 1.01 5.38 12.01
C GLU A 47 0.01 4.62 12.89
N PHE A 48 -1.16 4.26 12.36
CA PHE A 48 -2.10 3.39 13.06
C PHE A 48 -1.45 2.05 13.42
N LEU A 49 -0.77 1.41 12.47
CA LEU A 49 -0.11 0.12 12.69
C LEU A 49 1.04 0.24 13.70
N LYS A 50 1.89 1.27 13.60
CA LYS A 50 2.97 1.53 14.56
C LYS A 50 2.46 1.65 16.00
N VAL A 51 1.39 2.40 16.20
CA VAL A 51 0.82 2.65 17.53
C VAL A 51 0.09 1.43 18.09
N ASN A 52 -0.69 0.73 17.26
CA ASN A 52 -1.64 -0.27 17.76
C ASN A 52 -1.18 -1.72 17.56
N VAL A 53 -0.34 -1.99 16.55
CA VAL A 53 0.07 -3.34 16.16
C VAL A 53 1.56 -3.57 16.36
N PHE A 54 2.42 -2.64 15.94
CA PHE A 54 3.88 -2.83 15.97
C PHE A 54 4.54 -2.28 17.24
N ASN A 55 3.78 -1.65 18.13
CA ASN A 55 4.33 -1.01 19.33
C ASN A 55 5.20 -1.98 20.17
N GLY A 56 6.44 -1.57 20.43
CA GLY A 56 7.43 -2.35 21.16
C GLY A 56 8.07 -3.51 20.38
N LEU A 57 7.73 -3.71 19.10
CA LEU A 57 8.37 -4.68 18.22
C LEU A 57 9.48 -4.00 17.39
N LYS A 58 10.54 -4.75 17.10
CA LYS A 58 11.66 -4.24 16.29
C LYS A 58 11.38 -4.43 14.80
N ASN A 59 11.46 -3.36 14.02
CA ASN A 59 11.51 -3.49 12.56
C ASN A 59 12.86 -4.10 12.14
N LEU A 60 12.80 -5.23 11.44
CA LEU A 60 13.97 -5.93 10.90
C LEU A 60 14.30 -5.52 9.46
N ASN A 61 13.53 -4.61 8.85
CA ASN A 61 13.94 -3.98 7.59
C ASN A 61 15.22 -3.16 7.81
N GLN A 62 16.34 -3.61 7.24
CA GLN A 62 17.63 -2.92 7.31
C GLN A 62 17.99 -2.23 5.98
N GLY A 63 16.96 -1.88 5.17
CA GLY A 63 17.12 -1.20 3.89
C GLY A 63 17.09 -2.12 2.67
N PHE A 64 16.64 -3.36 2.84
CA PHE A 64 16.46 -4.30 1.72
C PHE A 64 15.11 -4.12 1.01
N ASP A 65 14.17 -3.40 1.62
CA ASP A 65 12.88 -3.02 1.04
C ASP A 65 12.48 -1.58 1.46
N ALA A 66 11.35 -1.08 0.97
CA ALA A 66 10.80 0.23 1.29
C ALA A 66 10.72 0.49 2.80
N GLU A 67 11.10 1.70 3.23
CA GLU A 67 11.25 2.07 4.65
C GLU A 67 9.95 1.92 5.45
N GLU A 68 8.81 2.04 4.76
CA GLU A 68 7.47 1.93 5.32
C GLU A 68 7.07 0.47 5.62
N ILE A 69 7.77 -0.52 5.05
CA ILE A 69 7.48 -1.94 5.24
C ILE A 69 8.22 -2.45 6.47
N TYR A 70 7.45 -3.04 7.38
CA TYR A 70 7.94 -3.60 8.62
C TYR A 70 8.08 -5.11 8.48
N TYR A 71 9.28 -5.59 8.80
CA TYR A 71 9.60 -7.00 8.84
C TYR A 71 9.80 -7.45 10.28
N PHE A 72 9.28 -8.63 10.60
CA PHE A 72 9.33 -9.19 11.95
C PHE A 72 9.95 -10.58 11.95
N SER A 73 10.53 -10.95 13.09
CA SER A 73 10.88 -12.34 13.36
C SER A 73 9.61 -13.18 13.43
N GLU A 74 9.73 -14.51 13.31
CA GLU A 74 8.58 -15.41 13.46
C GLU A 74 7.84 -15.18 14.78
N SER A 75 8.56 -15.08 15.91
CA SER A 75 7.93 -14.86 17.22
C SER A 75 7.29 -13.48 17.36
N ASP A 76 7.91 -12.43 16.82
CA ASP A 76 7.31 -11.10 16.83
C ASP A 76 6.11 -11.00 15.89
N PHE A 77 6.12 -11.75 14.78
CA PHE A 77 5.00 -11.77 13.85
C PHE A 77 3.78 -12.50 14.43
N GLU A 78 3.95 -13.54 15.24
CA GLU A 78 2.84 -14.14 16.00
C GLU A 78 2.16 -13.09 16.91
N ILE A 79 2.94 -12.20 17.55
CA ILE A 79 2.40 -11.07 18.34
C ILE A 79 1.65 -10.06 17.46
N VAL A 80 2.15 -9.80 16.25
CA VAL A 80 1.44 -8.97 15.26
C VAL A 80 0.07 -9.57 14.95
N LEU A 81 -0.01 -10.87 14.66
CA LEU A 81 -1.26 -11.56 14.37
C LEU A 81 -2.23 -11.52 15.56
N ASP A 82 -1.74 -11.70 16.79
CA ASP A 82 -2.56 -11.58 18.01
C ASP A 82 -3.19 -10.18 18.15
N ARG A 83 -2.42 -9.13 17.85
CA ARG A 83 -2.89 -7.75 17.95
C ARG A 83 -3.87 -7.39 16.85
N VAL A 84 -3.62 -7.85 15.62
CA VAL A 84 -4.55 -7.73 14.48
C VAL A 84 -5.89 -8.35 14.83
N GLU A 85 -5.88 -9.59 15.32
CA GLU A 85 -7.07 -10.34 15.69
C GLU A 85 -7.88 -9.61 16.77
N LYS A 86 -7.18 -9.12 17.81
CA LYS A 86 -7.79 -8.40 18.92
C LYS A 86 -8.46 -7.09 18.50
N ILE A 87 -7.87 -6.36 17.56
CA ILE A 87 -8.37 -5.05 17.10
C ILE A 87 -9.41 -5.20 15.98
N GLY A 88 -9.39 -6.31 15.24
CA GLY A 88 -10.36 -6.61 14.18
C GLY A 88 -10.08 -5.88 12.86
N ILE A 89 -8.80 -5.62 12.55
CA ILE A 89 -8.37 -5.14 11.23
C ILE A 89 -8.08 -6.34 10.31
N GLY A 90 -8.11 -6.10 9.00
CA GLY A 90 -7.85 -7.16 8.01
C GLY A 90 -6.38 -7.31 7.67
N ILE A 91 -5.99 -8.51 7.27
CA ILE A 91 -4.75 -8.76 6.52
C ILE A 91 -5.15 -9.12 5.09
N LEU A 92 -4.46 -8.55 4.11
CA LEU A 92 -4.67 -8.82 2.68
C LEU A 92 -3.69 -9.89 2.17
N GLY A 93 -2.49 -9.94 2.73
CA GLY A 93 -1.52 -10.97 2.39
C GLY A 93 -0.38 -11.02 3.40
N ILE A 94 0.26 -12.19 3.51
CA ILE A 94 1.47 -12.42 4.30
C ILE A 94 2.62 -12.75 3.37
N GLU A 95 3.74 -12.06 3.54
CA GLU A 95 4.93 -12.14 2.69
C GLU A 95 6.16 -12.51 3.55
N PRO A 96 6.53 -13.79 3.59
CA PRO A 96 7.83 -14.21 4.12
C PRO A 96 8.96 -13.82 3.16
N TRP A 97 10.09 -13.45 3.73
CA TRP A 97 11.34 -13.14 3.05
C TRP A 97 12.47 -13.97 3.65
N LEU A 98 13.26 -14.60 2.80
CA LEU A 98 14.37 -15.46 3.19
C LEU A 98 15.69 -14.77 2.83
N ASN A 99 16.54 -14.51 3.81
CA ASN A 99 17.82 -13.80 3.62
C ASN A 99 17.65 -12.49 2.83
N GLU A 100 16.69 -11.66 3.27
CA GLU A 100 16.40 -10.35 2.68
C GLU A 100 15.95 -10.40 1.21
N LYS A 101 15.39 -11.54 0.77
CA LYS A 101 14.81 -11.71 -0.56
C LYS A 101 13.39 -12.24 -0.46
N PHE A 102 12.54 -11.79 -1.37
CA PHE A 102 11.21 -12.34 -1.55
C PHE A 102 11.25 -13.87 -1.63
N TYR A 103 10.50 -14.53 -0.74
CA TYR A 103 10.40 -15.98 -0.70
C TYR A 103 9.07 -16.45 -1.28
N ASN A 104 7.96 -15.93 -0.76
CA ASN A 104 6.61 -16.30 -1.20
C ASN A 104 5.57 -15.26 -0.75
N VAL A 105 4.31 -15.45 -1.14
CA VAL A 105 3.16 -14.68 -0.67
C VAL A 105 1.92 -15.58 -0.56
N LYS A 106 1.10 -15.36 0.47
CA LYS A 106 -0.24 -15.94 0.60
C LYS A 106 -1.26 -14.83 0.77
N SER A 107 -2.26 -14.78 -0.10
CA SER A 107 -3.34 -13.77 -0.08
C SER A 107 -4.56 -14.29 0.67
N PHE A 108 -5.34 -13.40 1.27
CA PHE A 108 -6.60 -13.80 1.92
C PHE A 108 -7.58 -14.46 0.92
N ASP A 109 -7.57 -14.04 -0.35
CA ASP A 109 -8.45 -14.55 -1.41
C ASP A 109 -8.29 -16.06 -1.65
N ASP A 110 -7.13 -16.64 -1.33
CA ASP A 110 -6.86 -18.08 -1.48
C ASP A 110 -7.45 -18.91 -0.32
N TYR A 111 -7.81 -18.26 0.80
CA TYR A 111 -8.15 -18.92 2.07
C TYR A 111 -9.54 -18.55 2.60
N SER A 112 -10.03 -17.33 2.33
CA SER A 112 -11.26 -16.80 2.89
C SER A 112 -11.87 -15.72 2.00
N ASN A 113 -13.15 -15.41 2.23
CA ASN A 113 -13.82 -14.25 1.61
C ASN A 113 -13.79 -13.00 2.51
N ASP A 114 -13.18 -13.10 3.70
CA ASP A 114 -13.06 -12.01 4.66
C ASP A 114 -11.60 -11.87 5.11
N CYS A 115 -11.00 -10.72 4.79
CA CYS A 115 -9.62 -10.40 5.15
C CYS A 115 -9.40 -10.30 6.67
N LYS A 116 -10.48 -10.20 7.46
CA LYS A 116 -10.45 -10.17 8.93
C LYS A 116 -10.59 -11.55 9.58
N ASP A 117 -10.82 -12.61 8.82
CA ASP A 117 -10.97 -13.96 9.37
C ASP A 117 -9.63 -14.48 9.92
N PRO A 118 -9.47 -14.65 11.25
CA PRO A 118 -8.22 -15.12 11.82
C PRO A 118 -7.80 -16.50 11.34
N LYS A 119 -8.75 -17.35 10.94
CA LYS A 119 -8.42 -18.69 10.47
C LYS A 119 -7.54 -18.66 9.23
N TRP A 120 -7.73 -17.66 8.37
CA TRP A 120 -7.01 -17.57 7.10
C TRP A 120 -5.53 -17.23 7.36
N TYR A 121 -5.26 -16.13 8.07
CA TYR A 121 -3.87 -15.67 8.25
C TYR A 121 -3.09 -16.56 9.23
N ARG A 122 -3.76 -17.16 10.23
CA ARG A 122 -3.14 -18.17 11.11
C ARG A 122 -2.75 -19.43 10.35
N LYS A 123 -3.63 -19.89 9.45
CA LYS A 123 -3.32 -21.04 8.59
C LYS A 123 -2.16 -20.72 7.64
N ALA A 124 -2.20 -19.59 6.95
CA ALA A 124 -1.13 -19.17 6.04
C ALA A 124 0.23 -19.08 6.77
N PHE A 125 0.25 -18.48 7.96
CA PHE A 125 1.46 -18.40 8.79
C PHE A 125 1.94 -19.76 9.26
N THR A 126 1.04 -20.65 9.68
CA THR A 126 1.39 -22.02 10.10
C THR A 126 2.02 -22.81 8.98
N GLU A 127 1.46 -22.74 7.77
CA GLU A 127 2.03 -23.41 6.60
C GLU A 127 3.45 -22.88 6.27
N PHE A 128 3.72 -21.58 6.42
CA PHE A 128 5.10 -21.06 6.26
C PHE A 128 6.06 -21.57 7.34
N LYS A 129 5.60 -21.77 8.57
CA LYS A 129 6.41 -22.41 9.62
C LYS A 129 6.70 -23.88 9.31
N GLU A 130 5.74 -24.56 8.67
CA GLU A 130 5.85 -25.98 8.28
C GLU A 130 6.72 -26.20 7.04
N ASP A 131 6.92 -25.18 6.19
CA ASP A 131 7.83 -25.25 5.04
C ASP A 131 9.30 -25.53 5.46
N GLY A 132 9.64 -25.32 6.73
CA GLY A 132 10.91 -25.77 7.33
C GLY A 132 12.10 -24.84 7.11
N GLU A 133 11.90 -23.71 6.43
CA GLU A 133 12.93 -22.70 6.20
C GLU A 133 13.23 -21.91 7.48
N LYS A 134 14.53 -21.68 7.72
CA LYS A 134 15.00 -20.91 8.88
C LYS A 134 15.28 -19.47 8.47
N ASN A 135 15.11 -18.56 9.43
CA ASN A 135 15.39 -17.12 9.25
C ASN A 135 14.44 -16.42 8.25
N LEU A 136 13.20 -16.88 8.16
CA LEU A 136 12.15 -16.11 7.50
C LEU A 136 11.85 -14.84 8.29
N LEU A 137 11.79 -13.73 7.58
CA LEU A 137 11.26 -12.45 8.04
C LEU A 137 9.85 -12.29 7.48
N TYR A 138 8.92 -11.81 8.28
CA TYR A 138 7.51 -11.73 7.88
C TYR A 138 7.04 -10.29 7.79
N ALA A 139 6.40 -9.96 6.68
CA ALA A 139 5.63 -8.75 6.48
C ALA A 139 4.18 -9.11 6.14
N ALA A 140 3.29 -8.12 6.24
CA ALA A 140 1.89 -8.27 5.83
C ALA A 140 1.34 -6.96 5.26
N SER A 141 0.37 -7.11 4.35
CA SER A 141 -0.47 -6.01 3.88
C SER A 141 -1.74 -5.94 4.73
N TYR A 142 -2.14 -4.75 5.17
CA TYR A 142 -3.25 -4.59 6.11
C TYR A 142 -4.42 -3.82 5.49
N GLN A 143 -5.62 -4.08 6.01
CA GLN A 143 -6.81 -3.26 5.81
C GLN A 143 -7.24 -2.69 7.16
N VAL A 144 -6.83 -1.44 7.42
CA VAL A 144 -7.15 -0.64 8.61
C VAL A 144 -8.46 0.12 8.40
#